data_AF-A0A8I0JGX6-F1
#
_entry.id   AF-A0A8I0JGX6-F1
#
_cell.length_a   1.000
_cell.length_b   1.000
_cell.length_c   1.000
_cell.angle_alpha   90.00
_cell.angle_beta   90.00
_cell.angle_gamma   90.00
#
_symmetry.space_group_name_H-M   'P 1'
#
loop_
_entity.id
_entity.type
_entity.pdbx_description
1 polymer ?
#
loop_
_entity_poly.entity_id
_entity_poly.type
_entity_poly.pdbx_seq_one_letter_code
_entity_poly.pdbx_strand_id
1 'polypeptide(L)'
;MRACLARLKRALPSQRNIQIVERWAGGIDVLPDGIPVLDAPTTPSGLMIATGFCGHGFALGPIVGKILADWLTTGQPGSTCMTSACRATPNATSNHRIRFSEK
;
A
#
# COMPACT_ATOMS: atom_id res chain seq x y z
N MET A 1 -1.68 21.60 -11.99
CA MET A 1 -1.44 21.01 -13.34
C MET A 1 -0.56 21.85 -14.27
N ARG A 2 -0.83 23.15 -14.48
CA ARG A 2 0.00 24.03 -15.34
C ARG A 2 1.49 24.04 -14.94
N ALA A 3 1.76 24.06 -13.63
CA ALA A 3 3.13 23.98 -13.09
C ALA A 3 3.84 22.65 -13.43
N CYS A 4 3.12 21.52 -13.39
CA CYS A 4 3.68 20.20 -13.70
C CYS A 4 4.08 20.12 -15.19
N LEU A 5 3.20 20.59 -16.09
CA LEU A 5 3.50 20.68 -17.52
C LEU A 5 4.68 21.62 -17.81
N ALA A 6 4.76 22.77 -17.15
CA ALA A 6 5.88 23.69 -17.30
C ALA A 6 7.22 23.07 -16.83
N ARG A 7 7.21 22.30 -15.74
CA ARG A 7 8.39 21.56 -15.26
C ARG A 7 8.78 20.44 -16.22
N LEU A 8 7.82 19.68 -16.74
CA LEU A 8 8.05 18.63 -17.73
C LEU A 8 8.69 19.19 -19.00
N LYS A 9 8.14 20.28 -19.56
CA LYS A 9 8.70 20.95 -20.76
C LYS A 9 10.10 21.52 -20.54
N ARG A 10 10.47 21.81 -19.29
CA ARG A 10 11.82 22.24 -18.92
C ARG A 10 12.78 21.05 -18.83
N ALA A 11 12.33 19.95 -18.25
CA ALA A 11 13.10 18.71 -18.11
C ALA A 11 13.29 17.97 -19.45
N LEU A 12 12.31 18.06 -20.37
CA LEU A 12 12.33 17.43 -21.70
C LEU A 12 12.15 18.47 -22.81
N PRO A 13 13.21 19.21 -23.18
CA PRO A 13 13.17 20.25 -24.21
C PRO A 13 12.73 19.80 -25.60
N SER A 14 13.05 18.56 -25.97
CA SER A 14 12.65 17.98 -27.26
C SER A 14 11.13 17.79 -27.38
N GLN A 15 10.41 17.81 -26.25
CA GLN A 15 8.97 17.58 -26.17
C GLN A 15 8.18 18.84 -25.79
N ARG A 16 8.70 20.05 -26.03
CA ARG A 16 8.05 21.32 -25.59
C ARG A 16 6.61 21.53 -26.11
N ASN A 17 6.22 20.89 -27.22
CA ASN A 17 4.89 21.05 -27.82
C ASN A 17 3.85 20.00 -27.37
N ILE A 18 4.19 19.11 -26.42
CA ILE A 18 3.22 18.16 -25.85
C ILE A 18 2.00 18.86 -25.26
N GLN A 19 0.83 18.30 -25.57
CA GLN A 19 -0.48 18.70 -25.05
C GLN A 19 -0.98 17.64 -24.08
N ILE A 20 -1.80 18.05 -23.13
CA ILE A 20 -2.42 17.12 -22.19
C ILE A 20 -3.69 16.58 -22.83
N VAL A 21 -3.70 15.28 -23.12
CA VAL A 21 -4.86 14.58 -23.71
C VAL A 21 -5.92 14.23 -22.66
N GLU A 22 -5.50 13.91 -21.44
CA GLU A 22 -6.38 13.50 -20.36
C GLU A 22 -5.79 13.90 -19.01
N ARG A 23 -6.67 14.10 -18.02
CA ARG A 23 -6.31 14.36 -16.63
C ARG A 23 -7.27 13.63 -15.72
N TRP A 24 -6.72 12.96 -14.72
CA TRP A 24 -7.50 12.37 -13.66
C TRP A 24 -6.84 12.65 -12.31
N ALA A 25 -7.60 12.44 -11.25
CA ALA A 25 -7.12 12.45 -9.88
C ALA A 25 -7.82 11.31 -9.13
N GLY A 26 -7.12 10.73 -8.17
CA GLY A 26 -7.65 9.72 -7.27
C GLY A 26 -7.26 10.04 -5.83
N GLY A 27 -8.06 9.54 -4.89
CA GLY A 27 -7.67 9.55 -3.49
C GLY A 27 -6.56 8.53 -3.23
N ILE A 28 -5.65 8.87 -2.34
CA ILE A 28 -4.67 7.95 -1.78
C ILE A 28 -4.85 8.01 -0.26
N ASP A 29 -5.01 6.84 0.36
CA ASP A 29 -4.97 6.71 1.80
C ASP A 29 -3.52 6.79 2.27
N VAL A 30 -3.22 7.87 2.98
CA VAL A 30 -1.88 8.14 3.51
C VAL A 30 -1.94 8.05 5.02
N LEU A 31 -1.12 7.16 5.58
CA LEU A 31 -0.90 7.09 7.03
C LEU A 31 0.23 8.03 7.44
N PRO A 32 0.23 8.56 8.69
CA PRO A 32 1.26 9.50 9.14
C PRO A 32 2.70 8.96 9.05
N ASP A 33 2.86 7.64 9.13
CA ASP A 33 4.13 6.93 9.06
C ASP A 33 4.48 6.42 7.64
N GLY A 34 3.59 6.60 6.65
CA GLY A 34 3.82 6.12 5.29
C GLY A 34 3.76 4.59 5.12
N ILE A 35 3.47 3.85 6.18
CA ILE A 35 3.64 2.40 6.26
C ILE A 35 2.29 1.68 6.12
N PRO A 36 2.12 0.76 5.16
CA PRO A 36 0.88 -0.01 5.03
C PRO A 36 0.56 -0.84 6.27
N VAL A 37 -0.73 -1.04 6.51
CA VAL A 37 -1.28 -1.85 7.60
C VAL A 37 -2.06 -3.02 7.02
N LEU A 38 -1.70 -4.23 7.45
CA LEU A 38 -2.56 -5.40 7.30
C LEU A 38 -3.07 -5.81 8.68
N ASP A 39 -4.35 -6.08 8.80
CA ASP A 39 -4.98 -6.43 10.07
C ASP A 39 -6.09 -7.47 9.88
N ALA A 40 -6.29 -8.30 10.90
CA ALA A 40 -7.44 -9.20 11.00
C ALA A 40 -8.06 -9.04 12.39
N PRO A 41 -9.00 -8.07 12.54
CA PRO A 41 -9.71 -7.86 13.78
C PRO A 41 -10.48 -9.11 14.20
N THR A 42 -10.64 -9.32 15.51
CA THR A 42 -11.44 -10.44 16.03
C THR A 42 -12.94 -10.25 15.76
N THR A 43 -13.38 -8.99 15.67
CA THR A 43 -14.76 -8.61 15.41
C THR A 43 -14.81 -7.47 14.38
N PRO A 44 -15.61 -7.61 13.29
CA PRO A 44 -16.37 -8.79 12.90
C PRO A 44 -15.46 -9.94 12.43
N SER A 45 -15.86 -11.18 12.72
CA SER A 45 -15.10 -12.36 12.33
C SER A 45 -15.02 -12.48 10.80
N GLY A 46 -13.84 -12.87 10.29
CA GLY A 46 -13.59 -13.04 8.86
C GLY A 46 -13.24 -11.75 8.10
N LEU A 47 -13.18 -10.60 8.77
CA LEU A 47 -12.71 -9.36 8.16
C LEU A 47 -11.17 -9.34 8.08
N MET A 48 -10.66 -9.10 6.87
CA MET A 48 -9.25 -8.75 6.65
C MET A 48 -9.14 -7.34 6.10
N ILE A 49 -8.20 -6.58 6.64
CA ILE A 49 -7.95 -5.19 6.32
C ILE A 49 -6.58 -5.08 5.65
N ALA A 50 -6.54 -4.35 4.54
CA ALA A 50 -5.33 -3.92 3.85
C ALA A 50 -5.50 -2.44 3.48
N THR A 51 -4.75 -1.54 4.12
CA THR A 51 -4.90 -0.08 3.94
C THR A 51 -3.59 0.65 4.21
N GLY A 52 -3.56 1.95 3.91
CA GLY A 52 -2.43 2.83 4.16
C GLY A 52 -1.30 2.63 3.16
N PHE A 53 -1.63 2.33 1.90
CA PHE A 53 -0.61 1.99 0.91
C PHE A 53 0.22 3.20 0.44
N CYS A 54 -0.20 4.42 0.77
CA CYS A 54 0.59 5.65 0.57
C CYS A 54 1.15 5.81 -0.85
N GLY A 55 0.38 5.38 -1.87
CA GLY A 55 0.77 5.45 -3.29
C GLY A 55 1.56 4.25 -3.82
N HIS A 56 1.96 3.31 -2.97
CA HIS A 56 2.73 2.11 -3.35
C HIS A 56 1.85 0.86 -3.58
N GLY A 57 0.53 1.00 -3.40
CA GLY A 57 -0.41 -0.13 -3.40
C GLY A 57 -0.46 -0.92 -4.71
N PHE A 58 -0.18 -0.27 -5.86
CA PHE A 58 -0.15 -0.97 -7.15
C PHE A 58 1.00 -1.99 -7.20
N ALA A 59 2.21 -1.58 -6.81
CA ALA A 59 3.37 -2.46 -6.80
C ALA A 59 3.26 -3.54 -5.70
N LEU A 60 2.68 -3.18 -4.55
CA LEU A 60 2.53 -4.08 -3.41
C LEU A 60 1.33 -5.04 -3.52
N GLY A 61 0.35 -4.74 -4.37
CA GLY A 61 -0.90 -5.50 -4.50
C GLY A 61 -0.70 -7.02 -4.63
N PRO A 62 0.18 -7.52 -5.53
CA PRO A 62 0.39 -8.96 -5.71
C PRO A 62 0.92 -9.65 -4.44
N ILE A 63 1.91 -9.07 -3.77
CA ILE A 63 2.50 -9.69 -2.57
C ILE A 63 1.55 -9.60 -1.37
N VAL A 64 0.84 -8.47 -1.22
CA VAL A 64 -0.15 -8.29 -0.16
C VAL A 64 -1.32 -9.26 -0.34
N GLY A 65 -1.82 -9.41 -1.56
CA GLY A 65 -2.88 -10.36 -1.87
C GLY A 65 -2.48 -11.80 -1.50
N LYS A 66 -1.24 -12.19 -1.80
CA LYS A 66 -0.71 -13.50 -1.38
C LYS A 66 -0.65 -13.63 0.14
N ILE A 67 -0.12 -12.64 0.85
CA ILE A 67 -0.05 -12.66 2.32
C ILE A 67 -1.44 -12.79 2.94
N LEU A 68 -2.42 -12.04 2.45
CA LEU A 68 -3.80 -12.12 2.95
C LEU A 68 -4.47 -13.46 2.63
N ALA A 69 -4.23 -14.03 1.44
CA ALA A 69 -4.75 -15.35 1.09
C ALA A 69 -4.14 -16.47 1.95
N ASP A 70 -2.82 -16.44 2.17
CA ASP A 70 -2.12 -17.37 3.06
C ASP A 70 -2.67 -17.23 4.50
N TRP A 71 -2.89 -15.99 4.96
CA TRP A 71 -3.43 -15.73 6.29
C TRP A 71 -4.87 -16.23 6.44
N LEU A 72 -5.72 -15.96 5.46
CA LEU A 72 -7.12 -16.39 5.46
C LEU A 72 -7.25 -17.91 5.53
N THR A 73 -6.39 -18.64 4.81
CA THR A 73 -6.46 -20.11 4.72
C THR A 73 -5.84 -20.83 5.91
N THR A 74 -4.79 -20.28 6.51
CA THR A 74 -4.08 -20.93 7.62
C THR A 74 -4.50 -20.41 8.99
N GLY A 75 -5.24 -19.30 9.05
CA GLY A 75 -5.64 -18.64 10.28
C GLY A 75 -4.52 -17.87 10.98
N GLN A 76 -3.31 -17.88 10.44
CA GLN A 76 -2.15 -17.11 10.93
C GLN A 76 -1.43 -16.45 9.76
N PRO A 77 -0.79 -15.28 9.96
CA PRO A 77 -0.02 -14.68 8.88
C PRO A 77 1.11 -15.62 8.44
N GLY A 78 1.04 -16.09 7.19
CA GLY A 78 1.94 -17.12 6.66
C GLY A 78 3.41 -16.70 6.62
N SER A 79 4.32 -17.66 6.44
CA SER A 79 5.78 -17.43 6.39
C SER A 79 6.22 -16.44 5.30
N THR A 80 5.40 -16.21 4.27
CA THR A 80 5.56 -15.13 3.28
C THR A 80 5.71 -13.75 3.94
N CYS A 81 5.04 -13.53 5.08
CA CYS A 81 5.12 -12.32 5.90
C CYS A 81 6.45 -12.20 6.68
N MET A 82 7.24 -13.27 6.85
CA MET A 82 8.43 -13.24 7.73
C MET A 82 9.70 -12.71 7.06
N THR A 83 9.59 -12.07 5.89
CA THR A 83 10.72 -11.30 5.37
C THR A 83 10.96 -10.07 6.25
N SER A 84 12.21 -9.61 6.35
CA SER A 84 12.65 -8.58 7.32
C SER A 84 11.90 -7.23 7.26
N ALA A 85 11.04 -7.04 6.26
CA ALA A 85 10.23 -5.86 6.03
C ALA A 85 8.81 -5.97 6.61
N CYS A 86 8.43 -7.06 7.27
CA CYS A 86 7.09 -7.25 7.82
C CYS A 86 7.18 -7.83 9.24
N ARG A 87 6.67 -7.09 10.22
CA ARG A 87 6.65 -7.53 11.62
C ARG A 87 5.22 -7.61 12.12
N ALA A 88 4.85 -8.78 12.65
CA ALA A 88 3.62 -8.92 13.41
C ALA A 88 3.79 -8.20 14.75
N THR A 89 2.89 -7.27 15.06
CA THR A 89 2.79 -6.62 16.37
C THR A 89 1.53 -7.11 17.08
N PRO A 90 1.63 -7.56 18.35
CA PRO A 90 0.43 -7.84 19.15
C PRO A 90 -0.40 -6.57 19.33
N ASN A 91 -1.72 -6.66 19.21
CA ASN A 91 -2.63 -5.56 19.51
C ASN A 91 -3.90 -6.11 20.17
N ALA A 92 -4.48 -5.36 21.12
CA ALA A 92 -5.57 -5.82 22.00
C ALA A 92 -6.89 -6.13 21.26
N THR A 93 -7.05 -5.67 20.01
CA THR A 93 -8.28 -5.78 19.21
C THR A 93 -8.18 -6.73 18.02
N SER A 94 -7.01 -7.32 17.77
CA SER A 94 -6.72 -8.14 16.59
C SER A 94 -5.88 -9.36 16.98
N ASN A 95 -6.16 -10.53 16.40
CA ASN A 95 -5.33 -11.70 16.65
C ASN A 95 -3.90 -11.48 16.16
N HIS A 96 -3.73 -10.81 15.01
CA HIS A 96 -2.43 -10.37 14.51
C HIS A 96 -2.60 -9.07 13.72
N ARG A 97 -1.68 -8.11 13.89
CA ARG A 97 -1.55 -6.92 13.03
C ARG A 97 -0.15 -6.92 12.42
N ILE A 98 -0.06 -6.76 11.10
CA ILE A 98 1.24 -6.66 10.40
C ILE A 98 1.48 -5.21 10.02
N ARG A 99 2.65 -4.71 10.41
CA ARG A 99 3.22 -3.46 9.92
C ARG A 99 4.37 -3.80 8.99
N PHE A 100 4.41 -3.15 7.83
CA PHE A 100 5.62 -3.13 7.04
C PHE A 100 6.68 -2.27 7.78
N SER A 101 7.96 -2.57 7.63
CA SER A 101 9.06 -1.76 8.15
C SER A 101 9.79 -1.18 6.97
N GLU A 102 9.98 0.14 6.96
CA GLU A 102 11.07 0.72 6.21
C GLU A 102 12.38 0.21 6.86
N LYS A 103 13.28 -0.34 6.05
CA LYS A 103 14.64 -0.62 6.45
C LYS A 103 15.49 0.60 6.17
#